data_AF-G2D9D4-F1
#
_entry.id   AF-G2D9D4-F1
#
_cell.length_a   1.000
_cell.length_b   1.000
_cell.length_c   1.000
_cell.angle_alpha   90.00
_cell.angle_beta   90.00
_cell.angle_gamma   90.00
#
_symmetry.space_group_name_H-M   'P 1'
#
loop_
_entity.id
_entity.type
_entity.pdbx_description
1 polymer ?
#
loop_
_entity_poly.entity_id
_entity_poly.type
_entity_poly.pdbx_seq_one_letter_code
_entity_poly.pdbx_strand_id
1 'polypeptide(L)'
;MENQQATLGVIYAPVLERFYYGVLGEGAWKKQGPAEAEAIQVQAKLRSPAIVAGSRSHAGNSLIKFLENIGPHQLTSMGSSLKFCLVAEGSADLYPRLGLTSEWDTAAAQAVVEAAGGKITMLDMQPLRYNTKDSLLNPFFFVFGDSSVDWSQYLEREKE
;
A
#
# COMPACT_ATOMS: atom_id res chain seq x y z
N MET A 1 16.66 -2.77 6.29
CA MET A 1 16.44 -1.31 6.25
C MET A 1 17.78 -0.64 6.20
N GLU A 2 17.94 0.34 5.33
CA GLU A 2 19.16 1.15 5.21
C GLU A 2 18.73 2.61 5.13
N ASN A 3 19.41 3.50 5.86
CA ASN A 3 19.08 4.94 5.89
C ASN A 3 17.58 5.24 6.05
N GLN A 4 16.92 4.56 7.01
CA GLN A 4 15.49 4.74 7.32
C GLN A 4 14.52 4.31 6.21
N GLN A 5 15.01 3.60 5.19
CA GLN A 5 14.22 3.04 4.10
C GLN A 5 14.20 1.51 4.13
N ALA A 6 13.05 0.92 3.78
CA ALA A 6 12.94 -0.52 3.57
C ALA A 6 13.55 -0.92 2.22
N THR A 7 14.55 -1.80 2.24
CA THR A 7 15.30 -2.23 1.04
C THR A 7 14.99 -3.65 0.60
N LEU A 8 14.59 -4.51 1.54
CA LEU A 8 14.18 -5.89 1.29
C LEU A 8 12.96 -6.21 2.15
N GLY A 9 11.99 -6.90 1.56
CA GLY A 9 10.77 -7.29 2.24
C GLY A 9 10.30 -8.66 1.83
N VAL A 10 9.72 -9.38 2.79
CA VAL A 10 9.11 -10.69 2.58
C VAL A 10 7.78 -10.73 3.33
N ILE A 11 6.72 -11.18 2.65
CA ILE A 11 5.39 -11.37 3.23
C ILE A 11 4.92 -12.78 2.88
N TYR A 12 4.57 -13.56 3.89
CA TYR A 12 3.98 -14.87 3.70
C TYR A 12 2.57 -14.93 4.31
N ALA A 13 1.59 -15.29 3.49
CA ALA A 13 0.23 -15.57 3.90
C ALA A 13 -0.01 -17.09 3.85
N PRO A 14 0.20 -17.82 4.96
CA PRO A 14 0.24 -19.28 4.96
C PRO A 14 -1.08 -19.93 4.54
N VAL A 15 -2.21 -19.39 5.00
CA VAL A 15 -3.54 -19.92 4.65
C VAL A 15 -3.83 -19.80 3.15
N LEU A 16 -3.26 -18.79 2.50
CA LEU A 16 -3.39 -18.59 1.05
C LEU A 16 -2.24 -19.25 0.28
N GLU A 17 -1.29 -19.91 0.96
CA GLU A 17 -0.02 -20.40 0.40
C GLU A 17 0.68 -19.36 -0.48
N ARG A 18 0.62 -18.08 -0.08
CA ARG A 18 1.07 -16.98 -0.92
C ARG A 18 2.26 -16.27 -0.33
N PHE A 19 3.29 -16.12 -1.13
CA PHE A 19 4.55 -15.50 -0.75
C PHE A 19 4.82 -14.31 -1.66
N TYR A 20 5.23 -13.20 -1.07
CA TYR A 20 5.67 -11.99 -1.78
C TYR A 20 7.04 -11.62 -1.28
N TYR A 21 7.91 -11.19 -2.17
CA TYR A 21 9.21 -10.68 -1.82
C TYR A 21 9.66 -9.63 -2.81
N GLY A 22 10.47 -8.69 -2.35
CA GLY A 22 11.00 -7.64 -3.19
C GLY A 22 12.28 -7.06 -2.63
N VAL A 23 13.14 -6.65 -3.54
CA VAL A 23 14.39 -5.94 -3.25
C VAL A 23 14.39 -4.67 -4.07
N LEU A 24 14.53 -3.54 -3.39
CA LEU A 24 14.52 -2.22 -4.02
C LEU A 24 15.62 -2.14 -5.08
N GLY A 25 15.25 -1.78 -6.31
CA GLY A 25 16.18 -1.70 -7.45
C GLY A 25 16.33 -3.00 -8.25
N GLU A 26 15.88 -4.14 -7.73
CA GLU A 26 15.97 -5.45 -8.40
C GLU A 26 14.62 -5.94 -8.93
N GLY A 27 13.55 -5.70 -8.17
CA GLY A 27 12.19 -6.10 -8.54
C GLY A 27 11.40 -6.74 -7.40
N ALA A 28 10.16 -7.11 -7.71
CA ALA A 28 9.26 -7.79 -6.79
C ALA A 28 8.65 -9.03 -7.45
N TRP A 29 8.37 -10.05 -6.64
CA TRP A 29 7.82 -11.31 -7.08
C TRP A 29 6.75 -11.83 -6.14
N LYS A 30 5.87 -12.65 -6.71
CA LYS A 30 4.84 -13.41 -6.02
C LYS A 30 5.03 -14.88 -6.32
N LYS A 31 4.80 -15.72 -5.32
CA LYS A 31 4.76 -17.18 -5.47
C LYS A 31 3.48 -17.72 -4.85
N GLN A 32 2.82 -18.63 -5.56
CA GLN A 32 1.58 -19.26 -5.14
C GLN A 32 1.81 -20.78 -4.98
N GLY A 33 1.82 -21.26 -3.74
CA GLY A 33 2.08 -22.64 -3.39
C GLY A 33 3.39 -23.15 -4.01
N PRO A 34 3.39 -24.31 -4.69
CA PRO A 34 4.58 -24.89 -5.31
C PRO A 34 4.99 -24.25 -6.64
N ALA A 35 4.19 -23.33 -7.20
CA ALA A 35 4.47 -22.71 -8.49
C ALA A 35 5.78 -21.91 -8.49
N GLU A 36 6.35 -21.64 -9.67
CA GLU A 36 7.47 -20.71 -9.78
C GLU A 36 7.04 -19.28 -9.38
N ALA A 37 8.00 -18.48 -8.95
CA ALA A 37 7.73 -17.09 -8.62
C ALA A 37 7.56 -16.27 -9.90
N GLU A 38 6.49 -15.48 -9.97
CA GLU A 38 6.22 -14.56 -11.07
C GLU A 38 6.62 -13.14 -10.67
N ALA A 39 7.19 -12.38 -11.61
CA ALA A 39 7.46 -10.96 -11.40
C ALA A 39 6.12 -10.20 -11.33
N ILE A 40 6.03 -9.27 -10.38
CA ILE A 40 4.84 -8.44 -10.19
C ILE A 40 5.16 -6.97 -10.41
N GLN A 41 4.16 -6.22 -10.83
CA GLN A 41 4.24 -4.78 -11.02
C GLN A 41 2.93 -4.13 -10.61
N VAL A 42 3.02 -2.89 -10.12
CA VAL A 42 1.85 -2.09 -9.79
C VAL A 42 1.05 -1.69 -11.04
N GLN A 43 -0.21 -1.32 -10.82
CA GLN A 43 -1.01 -0.68 -11.85
C GLN A 43 -0.56 0.78 -12.03
N ALA A 44 0.15 1.06 -13.12
CA ALA A 44 0.79 2.37 -13.35
C ALA A 44 -0.17 3.51 -13.74
N LYS A 45 -1.41 3.18 -14.13
CA LYS A 45 -2.45 4.15 -14.49
C LYS A 45 -3.75 3.84 -13.76
N LEU A 46 -4.31 4.84 -13.09
CA LEU A 46 -5.57 4.74 -12.36
C LEU A 46 -6.70 4.23 -13.27
N ARG A 47 -7.39 3.18 -12.80
CA ARG A 47 -8.58 2.63 -13.47
C ARG A 47 -9.83 3.45 -13.15
N SER A 48 -10.84 3.30 -14.00
CA SER A 48 -12.21 3.76 -13.75
C SER A 48 -13.18 2.59 -13.98
N PRO A 49 -13.86 2.07 -12.95
CA PRO A 49 -13.76 2.50 -11.55
C PRO A 49 -12.39 2.15 -10.92
N ALA A 50 -11.97 2.94 -9.94
CA ALA A 50 -10.76 2.68 -9.17
C ALA A 50 -10.95 1.46 -8.27
N ILE A 51 -9.93 0.60 -8.14
CA ILE A 51 -9.92 -0.53 -7.21
C ILE A 51 -9.16 -0.13 -5.95
N VAL A 52 -9.89 0.04 -4.84
CA VAL A 52 -9.33 0.44 -3.56
C VAL A 52 -9.24 -0.75 -2.62
N ALA A 53 -8.07 -1.05 -2.11
CA ALA A 53 -7.88 -2.04 -1.06
C ALA A 53 -8.11 -1.41 0.32
N GLY A 54 -8.98 -2.01 1.13
CA GLY A 54 -9.38 -1.45 2.42
C GLY A 54 -10.02 -2.47 3.35
N SER A 55 -10.69 -2.01 4.41
CA SER A 55 -11.51 -2.85 5.28
C SER A 55 -12.93 -2.32 5.28
N ARG A 56 -13.92 -3.18 4.99
CA ARG A 56 -15.34 -2.80 5.08
C ARG A 56 -15.79 -2.61 6.54
N SER A 57 -15.29 -3.43 7.45
CA SER A 57 -15.72 -3.47 8.86
C SER A 57 -15.12 -2.36 9.74
N HIS A 58 -14.10 -1.66 9.24
CA HIS A 58 -13.38 -0.59 9.96
C HIS A 58 -13.25 0.68 9.13
N ALA A 59 -14.13 0.88 8.15
CA ALA A 59 -14.15 2.12 7.38
C ALA A 59 -14.65 3.26 8.30
N GLY A 60 -13.72 4.01 8.89
CA GLY A 60 -14.04 5.26 9.58
C GLY A 60 -14.56 6.31 8.58
N ASN A 61 -15.22 7.35 9.10
CA ASN A 61 -15.79 8.43 8.30
C ASN A 61 -14.78 9.06 7.32
N SER A 62 -13.50 9.13 7.70
CA SER A 62 -12.42 9.65 6.84
C SER A 62 -12.22 8.83 5.57
N LEU A 63 -12.29 7.50 5.66
CA LEU A 63 -12.15 6.62 4.49
C LEU A 63 -13.37 6.74 3.57
N ILE A 64 -14.58 6.82 4.14
CA ILE A 64 -15.81 6.96 3.36
C ILE A 64 -15.77 8.23 2.52
N LYS A 65 -15.46 9.37 3.15
CA LYS A 65 -15.36 10.66 2.44
C LYS A 65 -14.25 10.67 1.39
N PHE A 66 -13.11 10.07 1.70
CA PHE A 66 -12.02 9.92 0.74
C PHE A 66 -12.45 9.12 -0.50
N LEU A 67 -13.19 8.03 -0.30
CA LEU A 67 -13.74 7.21 -1.39
C LEU A 67 -14.80 7.96 -2.20
N GLU A 68 -15.64 8.78 -1.57
CA GLU A 68 -16.60 9.65 -2.26
C GLU A 68 -15.89 10.65 -3.17
N ASN A 69 -14.80 11.27 -2.70
CA ASN A 69 -14.02 12.24 -3.46
C ASN A 69 -13.27 11.62 -4.66
N ILE A 70 -12.88 10.34 -4.58
CA ILE A 70 -12.29 9.61 -5.71
C ILE A 70 -13.31 9.38 -6.83
N GLY A 71 -14.61 9.30 -6.50
CA GLY A 71 -15.67 9.01 -7.45
C GLY A 71 -15.87 7.50 -7.66
N PRO A 72 -16.16 7.01 -8.89
CA PRO A 72 -16.44 5.60 -9.14
C PRO A 72 -15.33 4.67 -8.65
N HIS A 73 -15.63 3.82 -7.67
CA HIS A 73 -14.67 2.92 -7.06
C HIS A 73 -15.27 1.56 -6.69
N GLN A 74 -14.39 0.58 -6.49
CA GLN A 74 -14.69 -0.74 -5.95
C GLN A 74 -13.79 -0.99 -4.74
N LEU A 75 -14.41 -1.36 -3.60
CA LEU A 75 -13.67 -1.65 -2.37
C LEU A 75 -13.40 -3.15 -2.22
N THR A 76 -12.13 -3.52 -2.34
CA THR A 76 -11.62 -4.88 -2.12
C THR A 76 -11.16 -5.03 -0.67
N SER A 77 -11.81 -5.91 0.08
CA SER A 77 -11.51 -6.14 1.50
C SER A 77 -10.48 -7.25 1.66
N MET A 78 -9.40 -6.98 2.39
CA MET A 78 -8.35 -7.98 2.67
C MET A 78 -7.67 -7.74 4.03
N GLY A 79 -7.08 -8.80 4.62
CA GLY A 79 -6.24 -8.73 5.82
C GLY A 79 -5.10 -7.70 5.70
N SER A 80 -4.52 -7.28 6.82
CA SER A 80 -3.66 -6.07 6.92
C SER A 80 -2.56 -5.99 5.84
N SER A 81 -1.54 -6.83 5.91
CA SER A 81 -0.38 -6.78 5.01
C SER A 81 -0.70 -7.15 3.55
N LEU A 82 -1.76 -7.93 3.34
CA LEU A 82 -2.18 -8.34 2.00
C LEU A 82 -2.75 -7.19 1.16
N LYS A 83 -3.25 -6.10 1.78
CA LYS A 83 -3.68 -4.91 1.03
C LYS A 83 -2.54 -4.26 0.26
N PHE A 84 -1.34 -4.24 0.84
CA PHE A 84 -0.14 -3.76 0.16
C PHE A 84 0.20 -4.67 -1.02
N CYS A 85 0.13 -5.98 -0.81
CA CYS A 85 0.40 -6.97 -1.85
C CYS A 85 -0.57 -6.84 -3.04
N LEU A 86 -1.85 -6.52 -2.79
CA LEU A 86 -2.82 -6.25 -3.86
C LEU A 86 -2.39 -5.06 -4.74
N VAL A 87 -1.83 -4.01 -4.14
CA VAL A 87 -1.27 -2.87 -4.91
C VAL A 87 -0.01 -3.30 -5.65
N ALA A 88 0.93 -3.97 -4.96
CA ALA A 88 2.18 -4.46 -5.53
C ALA A 88 1.97 -5.36 -6.76
N GLU A 89 0.92 -6.18 -6.75
CA GLU A 89 0.58 -7.08 -7.87
C GLU A 89 -0.39 -6.47 -8.90
N GLY A 90 -0.70 -5.18 -8.79
CA GLY A 90 -1.58 -4.45 -9.73
C GLY A 90 -3.07 -4.78 -9.60
N SER A 91 -3.44 -5.64 -8.65
CA SER A 91 -4.84 -6.00 -8.39
C SER A 91 -5.64 -4.90 -7.69
N ALA A 92 -4.96 -3.92 -7.07
CA ALA A 92 -5.56 -2.69 -6.56
C ALA A 92 -4.79 -1.45 -7.06
N ASP A 93 -5.48 -0.33 -7.21
CA ASP A 93 -4.89 0.96 -7.59
C ASP A 93 -4.30 1.69 -6.39
N LEU A 94 -5.02 1.60 -5.26
CA LEU A 94 -4.74 2.37 -4.06
C LEU A 94 -5.11 1.59 -2.79
N TYR A 95 -4.34 1.79 -1.73
CA TYR A 95 -4.74 1.51 -0.35
C TYR A 95 -4.47 2.75 0.51
N PRO A 96 -5.51 3.50 0.91
CA PRO A 96 -5.39 4.56 1.90
C PRO A 96 -5.48 3.96 3.32
N ARG A 97 -4.50 4.27 4.17
CA ARG A 97 -4.50 3.88 5.58
C ARG A 97 -4.61 5.13 6.46
N LEU A 98 -5.86 5.45 6.81
CA LEU A 98 -6.24 6.60 7.64
C LEU A 98 -6.45 6.21 9.12
N GLY A 99 -5.57 5.36 9.63
CA GLY A 99 -5.60 4.87 11.00
C GLY A 99 -4.25 4.30 11.40
N LEU A 100 -3.93 4.34 12.69
CA LEU A 100 -2.60 3.98 13.18
C LEU A 100 -2.23 2.52 12.86
N THR A 101 -0.94 2.32 12.62
CA THR A 101 -0.23 1.03 12.47
C THR A 101 1.14 1.18 13.10
N SER A 102 1.84 0.08 13.28
CA SER A 102 3.23 0.12 13.73
C SER A 102 4.18 -0.03 12.54
N GLU A 103 5.41 0.48 12.65
CA GLU A 103 6.41 0.45 11.58
C GLU A 103 6.58 -0.97 10.99
N TRP A 104 6.58 -2.00 11.84
CA TRP A 104 6.68 -3.41 11.44
C TRP A 104 5.51 -3.91 10.59
N ASP A 105 4.33 -3.27 10.65
CA ASP A 105 3.19 -3.61 9.80
C ASP A 105 3.41 -3.20 8.33
N THR A 106 4.36 -2.29 8.09
CA THR A 106 4.58 -1.65 6.79
C THR A 106 5.96 -1.92 6.19
N ALA A 107 7.02 -2.09 6.98
CA ALA A 107 8.39 -2.12 6.48
C ALA A 107 8.62 -3.20 5.40
N ALA A 108 8.21 -4.44 5.66
CA ALA A 108 8.33 -5.51 4.66
C ALA A 108 7.47 -5.22 3.42
N ALA A 109 6.29 -4.64 3.61
CA ALA A 109 5.38 -4.30 2.52
C ALA A 109 5.88 -3.14 1.66
N GLN A 110 6.54 -2.14 2.25
CA GLN A 110 7.11 -1.01 1.53
C GLN A 110 8.19 -1.47 0.57
N ALA A 111 9.11 -2.33 1.01
CA ALA A 111 10.12 -2.88 0.10
C ALA A 111 9.50 -3.65 -1.07
N VAL A 112 8.45 -4.46 -0.83
CA VAL A 112 7.75 -5.19 -1.90
C VAL A 112 7.04 -4.23 -2.86
N VAL A 113 6.30 -3.24 -2.35
CA VAL A 113 5.55 -2.27 -3.17
C VAL A 113 6.50 -1.39 -3.99
N GLU A 114 7.54 -0.83 -3.38
CA GLU A 114 8.49 0.04 -4.08
C GLU A 114 9.30 -0.73 -5.11
N ALA A 115 9.68 -1.98 -4.82
CA ALA A 115 10.35 -2.84 -5.79
C ALA A 115 9.44 -3.28 -6.95
N ALA A 116 8.11 -3.29 -6.75
CA ALA A 116 7.12 -3.49 -7.81
C ALA A 116 6.82 -2.21 -8.62
N GLY A 117 7.49 -1.09 -8.33
CA GLY A 117 7.30 0.21 -8.98
C GLY A 117 6.24 1.11 -8.34
N GLY A 118 5.68 0.71 -7.19
CA GLY A 118 4.71 1.51 -6.43
C GLY A 118 5.36 2.50 -5.47
N LYS A 119 4.52 3.18 -4.70
CA LYS A 119 4.96 4.10 -3.64
C LYS A 119 4.17 3.89 -2.35
N ILE A 120 4.84 4.12 -1.23
CA ILE A 120 4.22 4.32 0.07
C ILE A 120 4.59 5.71 0.59
N THR A 121 3.58 6.55 0.80
CA THR A 121 3.78 7.95 1.20
C THR A 121 2.93 8.31 2.39
N MET A 122 3.34 9.30 3.16
CA MET A 122 2.47 10.01 4.09
C MET A 122 1.36 10.76 3.33
N LEU A 123 0.42 11.37 4.05
CA LEU A 123 -0.72 12.09 3.47
C LEU A 123 -0.33 13.34 2.67
N ASP A 124 0.85 13.91 2.93
CA ASP A 124 1.45 15.03 2.19
C ASP A 124 2.26 14.57 0.97
N MET A 125 2.11 13.30 0.56
CA MET A 125 2.81 12.65 -0.54
C MET A 125 4.33 12.51 -0.35
N GLN A 126 4.88 12.82 0.83
CA GLN A 126 6.28 12.55 1.15
C GLN A 126 6.51 11.06 1.45
N PRO A 127 7.67 10.47 1.11
CA PRO A 127 7.94 9.06 1.35
C PRO A 127 7.78 8.67 2.83
N LEU A 128 7.19 7.50 3.08
CA LEU A 128 7.18 6.93 4.43
C LEU A 128 8.62 6.52 4.82
N ARG A 129 9.02 6.87 6.04
CA ARG A 129 10.36 6.62 6.61
C ARG A 129 10.24 6.01 8.01
N TYR A 130 11.20 5.16 8.35
CA TYR A 130 11.22 4.36 9.58
C TYR A 130 12.26 4.86 10.57
N ASN A 131 12.05 4.60 11.86
CA ASN A 131 12.97 5.00 12.93
C ASN A 131 13.29 6.52 12.93
N THR A 132 12.28 7.35 12.67
CA THR A 132 12.42 8.82 12.62
C THR A 132 12.10 9.52 13.94
N LYS A 133 11.56 8.77 14.91
CA LYS A 133 11.06 9.25 16.21
C LYS A 133 11.03 8.10 17.23
N ASP A 134 10.83 8.41 18.50
CA ASP A 134 10.79 7.40 19.58
C ASP A 134 9.58 6.45 19.49
N SER A 135 8.47 6.93 18.94
CA SER A 135 7.26 6.13 18.74
C SER A 135 7.37 5.27 17.48
N LEU A 136 7.09 3.97 17.61
CA LEU A 136 7.03 3.02 16.49
C LEU A 136 5.69 3.06 15.71
N LEU A 137 4.86 4.08 15.93
CA LEU A 137 3.60 4.25 15.20
C LEU A 137 3.82 4.99 13.90
N ASN A 138 3.30 4.44 12.80
CA ASN A 138 3.29 5.12 11.51
C ASN A 138 2.32 6.31 11.52
N PRO A 139 2.63 7.39 10.78
CA PRO A 139 1.61 8.34 10.34
C PRO A 139 0.59 7.65 9.41
N PHE A 140 -0.48 8.36 9.05
CA PHE A 140 -1.39 7.89 8.00
C PHE A 140 -0.67 7.94 6.64
N PHE A 141 -1.00 7.00 5.77
CA PHE A 141 -0.27 6.81 4.52
C PHE A 141 -1.15 6.36 3.37
N PHE A 142 -0.62 6.52 2.16
CA PHE A 142 -1.14 5.96 0.92
C PHE A 142 -0.19 4.90 0.38
N VAL A 143 -0.73 3.90 -0.29
CA VAL A 143 -0.01 2.89 -1.07
C VAL A 143 -0.62 2.87 -2.46
N PHE A 144 0.15 3.13 -3.51
CA PHE A 144 -0.42 3.27 -4.86
C PHE A 144 0.57 2.91 -5.96
N GLY A 145 0.03 2.63 -7.15
CA GLY A 145 0.81 2.40 -8.37
C GLY A 145 0.94 3.65 -9.26
N ASP A 146 -0.13 4.42 -9.42
CA ASP A 146 -0.13 5.60 -10.28
C ASP A 146 0.48 6.81 -9.57
N SER A 147 1.69 7.17 -9.98
CA SER A 147 2.43 8.31 -9.44
C SER A 147 2.16 9.64 -10.14
N SER A 148 1.29 9.65 -11.15
CA SER A 148 0.82 10.88 -11.80
C SER A 148 -0.37 11.52 -11.08
N VAL A 149 -1.01 10.77 -10.18
CA VAL A 149 -2.14 11.23 -9.35
C VAL A 149 -1.63 11.77 -8.01
N ASP A 150 -2.03 12.99 -7.67
CA ASP A 150 -1.88 13.51 -6.31
C ASP A 150 -3.02 12.96 -5.43
N TRP A 151 -2.76 11.89 -4.68
CA TRP A 151 -3.78 11.23 -3.86
C TRP A 151 -4.24 12.08 -2.68
N SER A 152 -3.45 13.07 -2.24
CA SER A 152 -3.81 13.97 -1.15
C SER A 152 -5.00 14.88 -1.50
N GLN A 153 -5.23 15.12 -2.81
CA GLN A 153 -6.32 15.97 -3.28
C GLN A 153 -7.72 15.43 -2.92
N TYR A 154 -7.83 14.12 -2.64
CA TYR A 154 -9.08 13.46 -2.27
C TYR A 154 -9.34 13.45 -0.75
N LEU A 155 -8.40 13.93 0.07
CA LEU A 155 -8.62 14.11 1.49
C LEU A 155 -9.67 15.21 1.74
N GLU A 156 -10.45 15.05 2.80
CA GLU A 156 -11.33 16.11 3.25
C GLU A 156 -10.47 17.31 3.69
N ARG A 157 -10.72 18.49 3.12
CA ARG A 157 -10.11 19.72 3.60
C ARG A 157 -10.81 20.11 4.89
N GLU A 158 -10.05 20.32 5.96
CA GLU A 158 -10.61 20.99 7.13
C GLU A 158 -11.13 22.37 6.69
N LYS A 159 -12.40 22.66 6.96
CA LYS A 159 -12.92 24.01 6.79
C LYS A 159 -12.29 24.86 7.90
N GLU A 160 -11.52 25.88 7.49
CA GLU A 160 -11.08 26.97 8.37
C GLU A 160 -12.26 27.60 9.14
#